data_AF-A0A978TY05-F1
#
_entry.id   AF-A0A978TY05-F1
#
_cell.length_a   1.000
_cell.length_b   1.000
_cell.length_c   1.000
_cell.angle_alpha   90.00
_cell.angle_beta   90.00
_cell.angle_gamma   90.00
#
_symmetry.space_group_name_H-M   'P 1'
#
loop_
_entity.id
_entity.type
_entity.pdbx_description
1 polymer ?
#
loop_
_entity_poly.entity_id
_entity_poly.type
_entity_poly.pdbx_seq_one_letter_code
_entity_poly.pdbx_strand_id
1 'polypeptide(L)'
;RTVEATAAEFTQAGGNPIHRVVTIQGQLRVGAAPAQEAIAVVNPTENFAQRFRHALAAQDLPVLRLEFATTPSQPSEADEVAAITSPPLVALLTAANQDSENIYAEALLRTLGAVTSPQATEMATETETTTLTAGLTAVQQILSRLGVDPRSYALADGAGLARKNLASPEALVQTLVAIAHTPQATAFRNTLAVAGRSGTLKNRFRGTPLEGKLWGKTGAISGIATLSGYLNPPDHPPLAFSLLVNHFDQPVRTIRPIIDEMVLQVGQLRPCPP
;
A
#
# COMPACT_ATOMS: atom_id res chain seq x y z
N ARG A 1 -8.75 31.20 3.25
CA ARG A 1 -9.33 32.50 2.85
C ARG A 1 -10.06 32.35 1.53
N THR A 2 -11.13 33.10 1.29
CA THR A 2 -11.86 33.05 0.01
C THR A 2 -11.18 33.93 -1.02
N VAL A 3 -11.05 33.47 -2.26
CA VAL A 3 -10.43 34.22 -3.38
C VAL A 3 -11.34 34.27 -4.60
N GLU A 4 -11.07 35.20 -5.51
CA GLU A 4 -11.81 35.33 -6.77
C GLU A 4 -11.63 34.11 -7.68
N ALA A 5 -12.58 33.88 -8.59
CA ALA A 5 -12.66 32.66 -9.41
C ALA A 5 -11.44 32.40 -10.31
N THR A 6 -10.65 33.44 -10.61
CA THR A 6 -9.45 33.39 -11.45
C THR A 6 -8.16 33.17 -10.67
N ALA A 7 -8.19 33.26 -9.34
CA ALA A 7 -7.02 33.09 -8.50
C ALA A 7 -6.65 31.61 -8.29
N ALA A 8 -5.40 31.35 -7.93
CA ALA A 8 -4.95 29.99 -7.59
C ALA A 8 -5.66 29.46 -6.34
N GLU A 9 -6.13 28.23 -6.41
CA GLU A 9 -6.80 27.51 -5.33
C GLU A 9 -5.86 26.44 -4.77
N PHE A 10 -5.74 26.38 -3.45
CA PHE A 10 -5.08 25.27 -2.76
C PHE A 10 -5.60 25.16 -1.33
N THR A 11 -5.73 23.93 -0.86
CA THR A 11 -6.04 23.63 0.54
C THR A 11 -4.95 22.71 1.07
N GLN A 12 -4.52 22.95 2.29
CA GLN A 12 -3.64 22.08 3.05
C GLN A 12 -4.31 21.81 4.38
N ALA A 13 -4.53 20.53 4.67
CA ALA A 13 -5.03 20.08 5.94
C ALA A 13 -3.98 19.17 6.59
N GLY A 14 -3.64 19.45 7.84
CA GLY A 14 -2.64 18.68 8.60
C GLY A 14 -3.11 18.43 10.01
N GLY A 15 -2.96 17.20 10.48
CA GLY A 15 -3.11 16.85 11.89
C GLY A 15 -1.81 17.12 12.64
N ASN A 16 -1.91 17.65 13.85
CA ASN A 16 -0.78 17.62 14.78
C ASN A 16 -0.75 16.23 15.48
N PRO A 17 0.35 15.47 15.43
CA PRO A 17 0.39 14.15 16.07
C PRO A 17 0.43 14.21 17.60
N ILE A 18 0.82 15.35 18.18
CA ILE A 18 0.94 15.58 19.63
C ILE A 18 -0.36 16.16 20.20
N HIS A 19 -1.08 16.96 19.41
CA HIS A 19 -2.32 17.62 19.82
C HIS A 19 -3.48 17.20 18.93
N ARG A 20 -4.68 16.98 19.48
CA ARG A 20 -5.91 16.70 18.69
C ARG A 20 -6.42 17.96 17.96
N VAL A 21 -5.55 18.61 17.21
CA VAL A 21 -5.81 19.82 16.44
C VAL A 21 -5.59 19.50 14.98
N VAL A 22 -6.63 19.74 14.19
CA VAL A 22 -6.56 19.75 12.74
C VAL A 22 -6.38 21.20 12.29
N THR A 23 -5.28 21.46 11.60
CA THR A 23 -5.00 22.77 11.01
C THR A 23 -5.38 22.74 9.54
N ILE A 24 -6.29 23.61 9.13
CA ILE A 24 -6.69 23.79 7.73
C ILE A 24 -6.25 25.18 7.30
N GLN A 25 -5.43 25.24 6.25
CA GLN A 25 -4.92 26.48 5.67
C GLN A 25 -5.03 26.45 4.15
N GLY A 26 -5.14 27.62 3.53
CA GLY A 26 -5.23 27.72 2.08
C GLY A 26 -6.18 28.81 1.58
N GLN A 27 -6.51 28.69 0.29
CA GLN A 27 -7.30 29.64 -0.47
C GLN A 27 -8.34 28.88 -1.29
N LEU A 28 -9.62 29.21 -1.10
CA LEU A 28 -10.75 28.58 -1.78
C LEU A 28 -11.44 29.60 -2.68
N ARG A 29 -11.74 29.23 -3.92
CA ARG A 29 -12.44 30.13 -4.84
C ARG A 29 -13.93 30.24 -4.49
N VAL A 30 -14.49 31.43 -4.67
CA VAL A 30 -15.95 31.62 -4.59
C VAL A 30 -16.64 30.68 -5.58
N GLY A 31 -17.57 29.86 -5.10
CA GLY A 31 -18.34 28.91 -5.92
C GLY A 31 -17.60 27.62 -6.29
N ALA A 32 -16.40 27.36 -5.75
CA ALA A 32 -15.71 26.09 -5.94
C ALA A 32 -16.50 24.93 -5.32
N ALA A 33 -16.40 23.75 -5.94
CA ALA A 33 -16.92 22.52 -5.35
C ALA A 33 -16.17 22.20 -4.04
N PRO A 34 -16.80 21.52 -3.07
CA PRO A 34 -16.13 21.16 -1.81
C PRO A 34 -14.87 20.35 -2.06
N ALA A 35 -13.75 20.79 -1.47
CA ALA A 35 -12.52 20.01 -1.41
C ALA A 35 -12.66 18.93 -0.34
N GLN A 36 -12.32 17.68 -0.68
CA GLN A 36 -12.25 16.58 0.28
C GLN A 36 -10.79 16.29 0.60
N GLU A 37 -10.45 16.33 1.88
CA GLU A 37 -9.11 16.04 2.39
C GLU A 37 -9.22 14.94 3.45
N ALA A 38 -8.40 13.89 3.33
CA ALA A 38 -8.32 12.82 4.32
C ALA A 38 -7.16 13.12 5.29
N ILE A 39 -7.45 13.07 6.59
CA ILE A 39 -6.47 13.37 7.64
C ILE A 39 -6.37 12.17 8.56
N ALA A 40 -5.13 11.78 8.88
CA ALA A 40 -4.89 10.72 9.83
C ALA A 40 -5.47 11.07 11.21
N VAL A 41 -6.17 10.12 11.81
CA VAL A 41 -6.68 10.25 13.17
C VAL A 41 -5.58 9.85 14.15
N VAL A 42 -5.25 10.73 15.08
CA VAL A 42 -4.33 10.44 16.19
C VAL A 42 -4.97 9.43 17.13
N ASN A 43 -4.22 8.40 17.51
CA ASN A 43 -4.68 7.29 18.36
C ASN A 43 -5.92 6.56 17.79
N PRO A 44 -5.77 5.76 16.73
CA PRO A 44 -6.89 5.10 16.05
C PRO A 44 -7.67 4.15 16.97
N THR A 45 -7.01 3.49 17.93
CA THR A 45 -7.65 2.61 18.92
C THR A 45 -8.64 3.37 19.79
N GLU A 46 -8.24 4.55 20.27
CA GLU A 46 -9.13 5.41 21.05
C GLU A 46 -10.25 6.02 20.20
N ASN A 47 -9.96 6.40 18.94
CA ASN A 47 -11.01 6.85 18.04
C ASN A 47 -12.06 5.76 17.79
N PHE A 48 -11.63 4.52 17.58
CA PHE A 48 -12.51 3.36 17.48
C PHE A 48 -13.33 3.19 18.75
N ALA A 49 -12.69 3.21 19.94
CA ALA A 49 -13.37 3.12 21.22
C ALA A 49 -14.53 4.12 21.33
N GLN A 50 -14.25 5.39 21.02
CA GLN A 50 -15.24 6.46 21.10
C GLN A 50 -16.39 6.24 20.11
N ARG A 51 -16.08 5.92 18.85
CA ARG A 51 -17.09 5.66 17.82
C ARG A 51 -17.96 4.45 18.16
N PHE A 52 -17.36 3.39 18.68
CA PHE A 52 -18.06 2.19 19.10
C PHE A 52 -19.02 2.46 20.26
N ARG A 53 -18.57 3.20 21.29
CA ARG A 53 -19.43 3.65 22.39
C ARG A 53 -20.60 4.50 21.90
N HIS A 54 -20.35 5.43 20.97
CA HIS A 54 -21.41 6.25 20.38
C HIS A 54 -22.43 5.42 19.59
N ALA A 55 -21.96 4.44 18.80
CA ALA A 55 -22.84 3.56 18.03
C ALA A 55 -23.75 2.72 18.95
N LEU A 56 -23.22 2.17 20.04
CA LEU A 56 -24.01 1.41 21.01
C LEU A 56 -24.97 2.28 21.81
N ALA A 57 -24.54 3.48 22.25
CA ALA A 57 -25.41 4.41 22.95
C ALA A 57 -26.60 4.86 22.07
N ALA A 58 -26.41 4.99 20.76
CA ALA A 58 -27.48 5.28 19.82
C ALA A 58 -28.48 4.12 19.63
N GLN A 59 -28.20 2.94 20.21
CA GLN A 59 -29.09 1.78 20.29
C GLN A 59 -29.55 1.53 21.74
N ASP A 60 -29.51 2.55 22.59
CA ASP A 60 -29.87 2.47 24.01
C ASP A 60 -29.01 1.48 24.83
N LEU A 61 -27.78 1.20 24.37
CA LEU A 61 -26.78 0.38 25.06
C LEU A 61 -25.59 1.24 25.53
N PRO A 62 -25.73 2.00 26.62
CA PRO A 62 -24.64 2.85 27.10
C PRO A 62 -23.48 2.00 27.66
N VAL A 63 -22.29 2.22 27.10
CA VAL A 63 -21.05 1.55 27.55
C VAL A 63 -20.41 2.36 28.66
N LEU A 64 -20.35 1.80 29.87
CA LEU A 64 -19.71 2.40 31.05
C LEU A 64 -18.19 2.28 31.02
N ARG A 65 -17.68 1.10 30.64
CA ARG A 65 -16.24 0.78 30.57
C ARG A 65 -15.95 0.02 29.28
N LEU A 66 -14.84 0.38 28.63
CA LEU A 66 -14.31 -0.34 27.47
C LEU A 66 -12.85 -0.65 27.75
N GLU A 67 -12.46 -1.89 27.51
CA GLU A 67 -11.09 -2.37 27.69
C GLU A 67 -10.64 -3.10 26.43
N PHE A 68 -9.40 -2.88 26.04
CA PHE A 68 -8.77 -3.61 24.95
C PHE A 68 -7.88 -4.68 25.55
N ALA A 69 -8.17 -5.95 25.25
CA ALA A 69 -7.28 -7.05 25.59
C ALA A 69 -6.12 -7.07 24.59
N THR A 70 -4.88 -6.97 25.09
CA THR A 70 -3.64 -7.02 24.28
C THR A 70 -3.11 -8.44 24.11
N THR A 71 -3.64 -9.38 24.88
CA THR A 71 -3.47 -10.81 24.71
C THR A 71 -4.85 -11.38 24.43
N PRO A 72 -4.98 -12.42 23.59
CA PRO A 72 -6.19 -13.24 23.64
C PRO A 72 -6.27 -13.72 25.09
N SER A 73 -7.20 -13.15 25.86
CA SER A 73 -7.57 -13.72 27.14
C SER A 73 -7.88 -15.17 26.85
N GLN A 74 -7.32 -16.09 27.66
CA GLN A 74 -7.96 -17.40 27.86
C GLN A 74 -9.46 -17.13 27.86
N PRO A 75 -10.24 -17.74 26.95
CA PRO A 75 -11.63 -17.38 26.76
C PRO A 75 -12.23 -17.33 28.15
N SER A 76 -12.54 -16.11 28.62
CA SER A 76 -13.30 -16.01 29.85
C SER A 76 -14.54 -16.85 29.61
N GLU A 77 -15.16 -17.40 30.65
CA GLU A 77 -16.50 -17.99 30.55
C GLU A 77 -17.56 -17.01 29.97
N ALA A 78 -17.18 -15.80 29.56
CA ALA A 78 -18.00 -14.90 28.79
C ALA A 78 -18.26 -15.45 27.38
N ASP A 79 -19.54 -15.60 27.08
CA ASP A 79 -20.03 -15.94 25.74
C ASP A 79 -19.65 -14.85 24.73
N GLU A 80 -19.17 -15.27 23.55
CA GLU A 80 -18.95 -14.36 22.42
C GLU A 80 -20.30 -13.77 21.98
N VAL A 81 -20.46 -12.44 22.15
CA VAL A 81 -21.71 -11.74 21.80
C VAL A 81 -21.80 -11.45 20.31
N ALA A 82 -20.68 -11.13 19.67
CA ALA A 82 -20.60 -10.86 18.24
C ALA A 82 -19.15 -10.92 17.73
N ALA A 83 -19.00 -11.34 16.47
CA ALA A 83 -17.75 -11.27 15.72
C ALA A 83 -17.96 -10.60 14.36
N ILE A 84 -16.95 -9.86 13.91
CA ILE A 84 -16.91 -9.27 12.56
C ILE A 84 -15.74 -9.91 11.82
N THR A 85 -16.05 -10.68 10.78
CA THR A 85 -15.04 -11.25 9.89
C THR A 85 -14.62 -10.23 8.86
N SER A 86 -13.32 -10.12 8.60
CA SER A 86 -12.79 -9.26 7.55
C SER A 86 -13.13 -9.77 6.15
N PRO A 87 -13.04 -8.90 5.12
CA PRO A 87 -13.00 -9.36 3.74
C PRO A 87 -11.87 -10.39 3.51
N PRO A 88 -12.00 -11.26 2.50
CA PRO A 88 -10.97 -12.26 2.20
C PRO A 88 -9.64 -11.58 1.86
N LEU A 89 -8.52 -12.28 2.12
CA LEU A 89 -7.15 -11.77 1.94
C LEU A 89 -6.92 -11.13 0.56
N VAL A 90 -7.48 -11.69 -0.52
CA VAL A 90 -7.37 -11.13 -1.88
C VAL A 90 -7.94 -9.71 -1.97
N ALA A 91 -9.03 -9.40 -1.27
CA ALA A 91 -9.60 -8.05 -1.24
C ALA A 91 -8.66 -7.07 -0.51
N LEU A 92 -8.08 -7.51 0.60
CA LEU A 92 -7.10 -6.71 1.37
C LEU A 92 -5.82 -6.46 0.56
N LEU A 93 -5.33 -7.48 -0.14
CA LEU A 93 -4.21 -7.36 -1.07
C LEU A 93 -4.53 -6.45 -2.25
N THR A 94 -5.77 -6.47 -2.75
CA THR A 94 -6.22 -5.56 -3.82
C THR A 94 -6.14 -4.11 -3.35
N ALA A 95 -6.64 -3.79 -2.14
CA ALA A 95 -6.49 -2.44 -1.58
C ALA A 95 -5.01 -2.03 -1.46
N ALA A 96 -4.16 -2.91 -0.93
CA ALA A 96 -2.72 -2.64 -0.78
C ALA A 96 -2.00 -2.46 -2.13
N ASN A 97 -2.32 -3.27 -3.14
CA ASN A 97 -1.57 -3.32 -4.38
C ASN A 97 -2.16 -2.41 -5.48
N GLN A 98 -3.47 -2.46 -5.70
CA GLN A 98 -4.13 -1.72 -6.77
C GLN A 98 -4.21 -0.22 -6.43
N ASP A 99 -4.63 0.09 -5.21
CA ASP A 99 -4.88 1.46 -4.75
C ASP A 99 -3.69 2.04 -3.96
N SER A 100 -2.70 1.19 -3.63
CA SER A 100 -1.50 1.56 -2.87
C SER A 100 -1.79 1.98 -1.43
N GLU A 101 -2.75 1.33 -0.79
CA GLU A 101 -3.14 1.64 0.58
C GLU A 101 -2.10 1.15 1.61
N ASN A 102 -1.30 2.09 2.13
CA ASN A 102 -0.16 1.81 3.00
C ASN A 102 -0.55 1.09 4.31
N ILE A 103 -1.72 1.42 4.87
CA ILE A 103 -2.18 0.81 6.13
C ILE A 103 -2.43 -0.69 5.97
N TYR A 104 -2.95 -1.12 4.82
CA TYR A 104 -3.16 -2.54 4.54
C TYR A 104 -1.82 -3.26 4.37
N ALA A 105 -0.86 -2.66 3.68
CA ALA A 105 0.47 -3.26 3.50
C ALA A 105 1.19 -3.47 4.84
N GLU A 106 1.15 -2.46 5.72
CA GLU A 106 1.76 -2.55 7.06
C GLU A 106 1.02 -3.53 7.98
N ALA A 107 -0.33 -3.51 7.96
CA ALA A 107 -1.13 -4.45 8.72
C ALA A 107 -0.88 -5.90 8.28
N LEU A 108 -0.86 -6.17 6.97
CA LEU A 108 -0.58 -7.50 6.42
C LEU A 108 0.82 -8.01 6.81
N LEU A 109 1.84 -7.14 6.79
CA LEU A 109 3.19 -7.49 7.23
C LEU A 109 3.22 -7.86 8.72
N ARG A 110 2.56 -7.07 9.57
CA ARG A 110 2.48 -7.34 11.02
C ARG A 110 1.66 -8.58 11.33
N THR A 111 0.55 -8.80 10.62
CA THR A 111 -0.23 -10.04 10.72
C THR A 111 0.61 -11.25 10.33
N LEU A 112 1.40 -11.17 9.25
CA LEU A 112 2.34 -12.24 8.90
C LEU A 112 3.34 -12.50 10.04
N GLY A 113 3.88 -11.45 10.65
CA GLY A 113 4.76 -11.57 11.81
C GLY A 113 4.09 -12.22 13.03
N ALA A 114 2.87 -11.80 13.37
CA ALA A 114 2.10 -12.38 14.48
C ALA A 114 1.77 -13.87 14.25
N VAL A 115 1.44 -14.25 13.01
CA VAL A 115 1.12 -15.64 12.64
C VAL A 115 2.37 -16.52 12.62
N THR A 116 3.51 -16.00 12.15
CA THR A 116 4.76 -16.77 12.03
C THR A 116 5.59 -16.81 13.31
N SER A 117 5.38 -15.84 14.20
CA SER A 117 6.04 -15.75 15.51
C SER A 117 5.00 -15.36 16.57
N PRO A 118 4.26 -16.32 17.13
CA PRO A 118 3.21 -16.05 18.12
C PRO A 118 3.68 -15.34 19.38
N GLN A 119 4.98 -15.39 19.70
CA GLN A 119 5.58 -14.66 20.82
C GLN A 119 5.89 -13.19 20.48
N ALA A 120 5.69 -12.76 19.23
CA ALA A 120 5.99 -11.40 18.82
C ALA A 120 4.93 -10.42 19.34
N THR A 121 5.38 -9.30 19.90
CA THR A 121 4.51 -8.27 20.48
C THR A 121 4.37 -7.07 19.54
N GLU A 122 3.34 -6.24 19.69
CA GLU A 122 3.20 -5.05 18.83
C GLU A 122 4.21 -3.95 19.15
N MET A 123 4.67 -3.89 20.42
CA MET A 123 5.61 -2.90 20.93
C MET A 123 6.88 -3.56 21.42
N ALA A 124 8.03 -3.06 20.97
CA ALA A 124 9.33 -3.54 21.45
C ALA A 124 9.54 -3.16 22.92
N THR A 125 9.82 -4.13 23.77
CA THR A 125 10.74 -3.93 24.90
C THR A 125 12.16 -4.25 24.42
N GLU A 126 13.21 -3.83 25.16
CA GLU A 126 14.63 -4.00 24.74
C GLU A 126 15.02 -5.44 24.38
N THR A 127 14.21 -6.43 24.76
CA THR A 127 14.45 -7.87 24.59
C THR A 127 13.44 -8.58 23.67
N GLU A 128 12.41 -7.91 23.15
CA GLU A 128 11.31 -8.57 22.44
C GLU A 128 11.31 -8.35 20.92
N THR A 129 10.95 -9.40 20.18
CA THR A 129 10.71 -9.32 18.73
C THR A 129 9.35 -8.71 18.49
N THR A 130 9.29 -7.63 17.71
CA THR A 130 8.02 -7.03 17.31
C THR A 130 7.34 -7.81 16.19
N THR A 131 6.01 -7.66 16.03
CA THR A 131 5.28 -8.19 14.87
C THR A 131 5.81 -7.64 13.55
N LEU A 132 6.33 -6.41 13.53
CA LEU A 132 7.01 -5.84 12.37
C LEU A 132 8.30 -6.60 12.05
N THR A 133 9.22 -6.75 13.00
CA THR A 133 10.51 -7.43 12.78
C THR A 133 10.33 -8.91 12.47
N ALA A 134 9.36 -9.58 13.10
CA ALA A 134 8.95 -10.94 12.75
C ALA A 134 8.41 -11.01 11.31
N GLY A 135 7.55 -10.07 10.91
CA GLY A 135 7.01 -9.98 9.56
C GLY A 135 8.10 -9.78 8.51
N LEU A 136 9.03 -8.85 8.74
CA LEU A 136 10.18 -8.62 7.86
C LEU A 136 11.04 -9.87 7.72
N THR A 137 11.31 -10.56 8.83
CA THR A 137 12.07 -11.82 8.84
C THR A 137 11.34 -12.90 8.03
N ALA A 138 10.03 -13.03 8.19
CA ALA A 138 9.22 -13.98 7.42
C ALA A 138 9.26 -13.69 5.92
N VAL A 139 9.17 -12.42 5.50
CA VAL A 139 9.32 -12.01 4.09
C VAL A 139 10.72 -12.38 3.57
N GLN A 140 11.78 -12.10 4.32
CA GLN A 140 13.16 -12.44 3.93
C GLN A 140 13.36 -13.95 3.73
N GLN A 141 12.75 -14.78 4.59
CA GLN A 141 12.78 -16.23 4.46
C GLN A 141 11.98 -16.72 3.23
N ILE A 142 10.86 -16.06 2.91
CA ILE A 142 10.10 -16.36 1.69
C ILE A 142 10.92 -15.98 0.45
N LEU A 143 11.47 -14.77 0.40
CA LEU A 143 12.29 -14.30 -0.73
C LEU A 143 13.51 -15.20 -0.98
N SER A 144 14.20 -15.62 0.09
CA SER A 144 15.30 -16.60 0.01
C SER A 144 14.84 -17.93 -0.62
N ARG A 145 13.66 -18.44 -0.21
CA ARG A 145 13.10 -19.67 -0.79
C ARG A 145 12.69 -19.51 -2.25
N LEU A 146 12.33 -18.31 -2.67
CA LEU A 146 12.04 -17.96 -4.06
C LEU A 146 13.32 -17.71 -4.88
N GLY A 147 14.51 -17.78 -4.27
CA GLY A 147 15.79 -17.62 -4.95
C GLY A 147 16.23 -16.16 -5.16
N VAL A 148 15.61 -15.21 -4.47
CA VAL A 148 15.98 -13.79 -4.53
C VAL A 148 17.24 -13.55 -3.71
N ASP A 149 18.25 -12.88 -4.27
CA ASP A 149 19.50 -12.60 -3.57
C ASP A 149 19.25 -11.68 -2.36
N PRO A 150 19.53 -12.11 -1.11
CA PRO A 150 19.30 -11.29 0.08
C PRO A 150 20.15 -10.01 0.14
N ARG A 151 21.20 -9.89 -0.69
CA ARG A 151 22.01 -8.66 -0.82
C ARG A 151 21.39 -7.63 -1.75
N SER A 152 20.37 -8.02 -2.50
CA SER A 152 19.70 -7.16 -3.50
C SER A 152 18.56 -6.32 -2.92
N TYR A 153 18.25 -6.48 -1.62
CA TYR A 153 17.20 -5.71 -0.94
C TYR A 153 17.53 -5.46 0.54
N ALA A 154 16.88 -4.44 1.11
CA ALA A 154 16.79 -4.18 2.54
C ALA A 154 15.35 -3.72 2.84
N LEU A 155 14.68 -4.38 3.79
CA LEU A 155 13.28 -4.12 4.11
C LEU A 155 13.19 -3.46 5.49
N ALA A 156 12.41 -2.38 5.58
CA ALA A 156 12.22 -1.59 6.79
C ALA A 156 10.75 -1.44 7.20
N ASP A 157 9.82 -1.48 6.24
CA ASP A 157 8.37 -1.50 6.48
C ASP A 157 7.63 -2.28 5.37
N GLY A 158 6.31 -2.46 5.52
CA GLY A 158 5.50 -3.15 4.51
C GLY A 158 5.02 -2.24 3.37
N ALA A 159 4.93 -0.93 3.62
CA ALA A 159 4.30 0.04 2.71
C ALA A 159 5.26 0.64 1.68
N GLY A 160 6.58 0.57 1.91
CA GLY A 160 7.59 1.23 1.07
C GLY A 160 7.77 2.72 1.36
N LEU A 161 7.30 3.22 2.52
CA LEU A 161 7.44 4.64 2.89
C LEU A 161 8.80 4.95 3.53
N ALA A 162 9.34 3.99 4.27
CA ALA A 162 10.65 4.15 4.88
C ALA A 162 11.73 4.29 3.79
N ARG A 163 12.51 5.38 3.89
CA ARG A 163 13.69 5.63 3.03
C ARG A 163 14.75 4.52 3.11
N LYS A 164 14.71 3.72 4.18
CA LYS A 164 15.61 2.58 4.41
C LYS A 164 15.19 1.33 3.62
N ASN A 165 14.01 1.33 2.99
CA ASN A 165 13.68 0.29 2.02
C ASN A 165 14.55 0.44 0.78
N LEU A 166 15.27 -0.62 0.44
CA LEU A 166 16.12 -0.70 -0.74
C LEU A 166 15.76 -1.99 -1.48
N ALA A 167 15.70 -1.94 -2.81
CA ALA A 167 15.57 -3.11 -3.65
C ALA A 167 16.18 -2.81 -5.02
N SER A 168 16.88 -3.78 -5.60
CA SER A 168 17.32 -3.67 -6.99
C SER A 168 16.16 -4.01 -7.94
N PRO A 169 16.17 -3.51 -9.19
CA PRO A 169 15.22 -3.93 -10.21
C PRO A 169 15.19 -5.45 -10.39
N GLU A 170 16.36 -6.10 -10.35
CA GLU A 170 16.52 -7.54 -10.48
C GLU A 170 15.85 -8.29 -9.33
N ALA A 171 15.95 -7.81 -8.09
CA ALA A 171 15.28 -8.41 -6.92
C ALA A 171 13.76 -8.47 -7.13
N LEU A 172 13.18 -7.37 -7.63
CA LEU A 172 11.75 -7.27 -7.90
C LEU A 172 11.34 -8.15 -9.09
N VAL A 173 12.13 -8.18 -10.16
CA VAL A 173 11.87 -9.05 -11.32
C VAL A 173 11.96 -10.52 -10.93
N GLN A 174 12.98 -10.94 -10.18
CA GLN A 174 13.11 -12.30 -9.65
C GLN A 174 11.90 -12.68 -8.79
N THR A 175 11.46 -11.79 -7.91
CA THR A 175 10.27 -11.99 -7.09
C THR A 175 9.02 -12.18 -7.93
N LEU A 176 8.78 -11.31 -8.92
CA LEU A 176 7.63 -11.40 -9.83
C LEU A 176 7.67 -12.68 -10.67
N VAL A 177 8.83 -13.02 -11.23
CA VAL A 177 9.00 -14.27 -11.99
C VAL A 177 8.74 -15.48 -11.10
N ALA A 178 9.26 -15.50 -9.87
CA ALA A 178 9.03 -16.60 -8.94
C ALA A 178 7.54 -16.75 -8.59
N ILE A 179 6.84 -15.65 -8.29
CA ILE A 179 5.40 -15.65 -8.01
C ILE A 179 4.61 -16.16 -9.23
N ALA A 180 5.00 -15.79 -10.45
CA ALA A 180 4.34 -16.22 -11.68
C ALA A 180 4.35 -17.75 -11.89
N HIS A 181 5.25 -18.48 -11.23
CA HIS A 181 5.35 -19.94 -11.26
C HIS A 181 4.64 -20.61 -10.07
N THR A 182 3.96 -19.86 -9.21
CA THR A 182 3.20 -20.40 -8.08
C THR A 182 1.73 -20.64 -8.44
N PRO A 183 1.01 -21.53 -7.72
CA PRO A 183 -0.45 -21.68 -7.87
C PRO A 183 -1.23 -20.36 -7.64
N GLN A 184 -0.64 -19.42 -6.89
CA GLN A 184 -1.25 -18.13 -6.55
C GLN A 184 -1.01 -17.05 -7.61
N ALA A 185 -0.30 -17.34 -8.71
CA ALA A 185 0.10 -16.37 -9.73
C ALA A 185 -1.06 -15.50 -10.25
N THR A 186 -2.18 -16.13 -10.61
CA THR A 186 -3.37 -15.43 -11.12
C THR A 186 -4.02 -14.56 -10.03
N ALA A 187 -4.16 -15.11 -8.81
CA ALA A 187 -4.75 -14.38 -7.69
C ALA A 187 -3.91 -13.14 -7.35
N PHE A 188 -2.58 -13.27 -7.26
CA PHE A 188 -1.67 -12.15 -7.02
C PHE A 188 -1.75 -11.11 -8.14
N ARG A 189 -1.66 -11.54 -9.41
CA ARG A 189 -1.69 -10.62 -10.57
C ARG A 189 -2.98 -9.80 -10.61
N ASN A 190 -4.11 -10.39 -10.23
CA ASN A 190 -5.40 -9.71 -10.18
C ASN A 190 -5.50 -8.64 -9.08
N THR A 191 -4.58 -8.61 -8.12
CA THR A 191 -4.52 -7.54 -7.10
C THR A 191 -3.77 -6.30 -7.59
N LEU A 192 -3.04 -6.38 -8.70
CA LEU A 192 -2.26 -5.27 -9.24
C LEU A 192 -3.14 -4.30 -10.04
N ALA A 193 -2.72 -3.04 -10.12
CA ALA A 193 -3.39 -2.05 -10.95
C ALA A 193 -3.26 -2.41 -12.44
N VAL A 194 -4.34 -2.23 -13.19
CA VAL A 194 -4.37 -2.55 -14.63
C VAL A 194 -4.32 -1.26 -15.45
N ALA A 195 -3.38 -1.20 -16.38
CA ALA A 195 -3.21 -0.10 -17.33
C ALA A 195 -4.53 0.31 -17.99
N GLY A 196 -4.89 1.59 -17.84
CA GLY A 196 -6.09 2.20 -18.40
C GLY A 196 -7.42 1.82 -17.71
N ARG A 197 -7.40 0.90 -16.73
CA ARG A 197 -8.62 0.29 -16.18
C ARG A 197 -8.81 0.49 -14.68
N SER A 198 -7.78 0.27 -13.86
CA SER A 198 -7.96 0.20 -12.41
C SER A 198 -6.80 0.78 -11.60
N GLY A 199 -7.09 1.13 -10.34
CA GLY A 199 -6.11 1.60 -9.36
C GLY A 199 -5.28 2.79 -9.81
N THR A 200 -4.03 2.78 -9.39
CA THR A 200 -3.02 3.81 -9.70
C THR A 200 -2.65 3.92 -11.20
N LEU A 201 -3.06 2.95 -12.02
CA LEU A 201 -2.85 2.95 -13.47
C LEU A 201 -4.10 3.27 -14.28
N LYS A 202 -5.25 3.54 -13.63
CA LYS A 202 -6.55 3.73 -14.31
C LYS A 202 -6.54 4.79 -15.41
N ASN A 203 -5.72 5.84 -15.26
CA ASN A 203 -5.60 6.95 -16.21
C ASN A 203 -4.29 6.92 -17.02
N ARG A 204 -3.47 5.88 -16.87
CA ARG A 204 -2.17 5.73 -17.57
C ARG A 204 -2.30 4.69 -18.68
N PHE A 205 -1.54 4.86 -19.77
CA PHE A 205 -1.51 3.94 -20.91
C PHE A 205 -2.83 3.76 -21.69
N ARG A 206 -3.83 4.64 -21.52
CA ARG A 206 -5.07 4.61 -22.32
C ARG A 206 -4.79 4.91 -23.79
N GLY A 207 -5.46 4.20 -24.68
CA GLY A 207 -5.27 4.30 -26.13
C GLY A 207 -3.94 3.76 -26.62
N THR A 208 -3.17 3.07 -25.77
CA THR A 208 -1.87 2.48 -26.13
C THR A 208 -2.00 0.96 -26.29
N PRO A 209 -1.03 0.29 -26.95
CA PRO A 209 -1.02 -1.17 -27.06
C PRO A 209 -1.00 -1.92 -25.71
N LEU A 210 -0.62 -1.25 -24.63
CA LEU A 210 -0.53 -1.82 -23.28
C LEU A 210 -1.82 -1.67 -22.44
N GLU A 211 -2.83 -0.96 -22.95
CA GLU A 211 -4.12 -0.83 -22.25
C GLU A 211 -4.75 -2.20 -21.97
N GLY A 212 -5.04 -2.49 -20.70
CA GLY A 212 -5.56 -3.79 -20.27
C GLY A 212 -4.59 -4.97 -20.37
N LYS A 213 -3.32 -4.73 -20.74
CA LYS A 213 -2.28 -5.77 -20.91
C LYS A 213 -1.08 -5.58 -20.01
N LEU A 214 -1.11 -4.57 -19.14
CA LEU A 214 -0.10 -4.33 -18.11
C LEU A 214 -0.75 -4.36 -16.73
N TRP A 215 -0.17 -5.14 -15.83
CA TRP A 215 -0.50 -5.25 -14.42
C TRP A 215 0.69 -4.75 -13.62
N GLY A 216 0.55 -3.67 -12.87
CA GLY A 216 1.68 -3.03 -12.23
C GLY A 216 1.37 -2.49 -10.84
N LYS A 217 2.44 -2.38 -10.05
CA LYS A 217 2.46 -1.62 -8.80
C LYS A 217 3.26 -0.35 -9.03
N THR A 218 2.67 0.79 -8.70
CA THR A 218 3.36 2.09 -8.72
C THR A 218 3.96 2.40 -7.36
N GLY A 219 5.07 3.13 -7.33
CA GLY A 219 5.62 3.77 -6.14
C GLY A 219 5.92 5.24 -6.39
N ALA A 220 5.68 6.08 -5.38
CA ALA A 220 5.96 7.51 -5.46
C ALA A 220 6.13 8.13 -4.08
N ILE A 221 7.34 8.62 -3.81
CA ILE A 221 7.64 9.54 -2.71
C ILE A 221 8.56 10.64 -3.24
N SER A 222 8.83 11.69 -2.46
CA SER A 222 9.69 12.79 -2.92
C SER A 222 11.06 12.26 -3.41
N GLY A 223 11.40 12.57 -4.66
CA GLY A 223 12.63 12.12 -5.34
C GLY A 223 12.66 10.64 -5.76
N ILE A 224 11.54 9.92 -5.70
CA ILE A 224 11.44 8.51 -6.09
C ILE A 224 10.15 8.25 -6.89
N ALA A 225 10.27 7.55 -8.01
CA ALA A 225 9.15 7.09 -8.82
C ALA A 225 9.46 5.70 -9.38
N THR A 226 8.51 4.77 -9.23
CA THR A 226 8.72 3.38 -9.62
C THR A 226 7.49 2.80 -10.30
N LEU A 227 7.74 1.84 -11.19
CA LEU A 227 6.71 0.99 -11.78
C LEU A 227 7.31 -0.40 -12.05
N SER A 228 6.72 -1.42 -11.44
CA SER A 228 7.12 -2.81 -11.60
C SER A 228 5.89 -3.69 -11.78
N GLY A 229 6.01 -4.77 -12.53
CA GLY A 229 4.88 -5.66 -12.75
C GLY A 229 5.04 -6.60 -13.93
N TYR A 230 3.91 -7.01 -14.49
CA TYR A 230 3.82 -7.86 -15.67
C TYR A 230 3.26 -7.09 -16.85
N LEU A 231 3.77 -7.37 -18.04
CA LEU A 231 3.20 -6.86 -19.28
C LEU A 231 3.13 -7.99 -20.31
N ASN A 232 2.05 -7.99 -21.09
CA ASN A 232 1.81 -8.92 -22.18
C ASN A 232 1.89 -8.14 -23.50
N PRO A 233 3.05 -8.06 -24.15
CA PRO A 233 3.19 -7.41 -25.45
C PRO A 233 2.37 -8.16 -26.50
N PRO A 234 1.86 -7.49 -27.56
CA PRO A 234 1.15 -8.16 -28.64
C PRO A 234 1.96 -9.27 -29.33
N ASP A 235 3.26 -9.03 -29.55
CA ASP A 235 4.11 -9.87 -30.40
C ASP A 235 5.28 -10.51 -29.63
N HIS A 236 5.20 -10.61 -28.31
CA HIS A 236 6.26 -11.16 -27.48
C HIS A 236 5.67 -11.94 -26.29
N PRO A 237 6.34 -13.01 -25.80
CA PRO A 237 5.94 -13.68 -24.57
C PRO A 237 5.77 -12.72 -23.38
N PRO A 238 4.91 -13.04 -22.40
CA PRO A 238 4.74 -12.26 -21.18
C PRO A 238 6.08 -11.93 -20.51
N LEU A 239 6.19 -10.69 -20.03
CA LEU A 239 7.39 -10.17 -19.39
C LEU A 239 7.09 -9.72 -17.97
N ALA A 240 8.06 -9.91 -17.07
CA ALA A 240 8.16 -9.19 -15.81
C ALA A 240 9.16 -8.04 -15.98
N PHE A 241 8.87 -6.89 -15.38
CA PHE A 241 9.73 -5.71 -15.49
C PHE A 241 9.77 -4.93 -14.18
N SER A 242 10.81 -4.10 -14.03
CA SER A 242 10.94 -3.17 -12.92
C SER A 242 11.72 -1.94 -13.35
N LEU A 243 11.13 -0.76 -13.16
CA LEU A 243 11.77 0.54 -13.38
C LEU A 243 11.77 1.33 -12.07
N LEU A 244 12.96 1.63 -11.58
CA LEU A 244 13.18 2.36 -10.33
C LEU A 244 13.97 3.64 -10.62
N VAL A 245 13.35 4.80 -10.44
CA VAL A 245 13.99 6.12 -10.66
C VAL A 245 14.10 6.85 -9.33
N ASN A 246 15.33 7.13 -8.91
CA ASN A 246 15.67 7.73 -7.62
C ASN A 246 16.44 9.04 -7.81
N HIS A 247 16.51 9.83 -6.73
CA HIS A 247 17.35 11.04 -6.61
C HIS A 247 17.09 12.13 -7.66
N PHE A 248 15.88 12.22 -8.20
CA PHE A 248 15.49 13.37 -9.01
C PHE A 248 14.97 14.51 -8.13
N ASP A 249 15.14 15.74 -8.60
CA ASP A 249 14.72 16.98 -7.94
C ASP A 249 13.36 17.50 -8.45
N GLN A 250 12.89 16.98 -9.58
CA GLN A 250 11.62 17.38 -10.18
C GLN A 250 10.39 16.77 -9.47
N PRO A 251 9.20 17.36 -9.62
CA PRO A 251 7.97 16.72 -9.16
C PRO A 251 7.75 15.34 -9.78
N VAL A 252 7.27 14.37 -9.01
CA VAL A 252 6.96 12.99 -9.47
C VAL A 252 6.07 12.99 -10.72
N ARG A 253 5.14 13.95 -10.85
CA ARG A 253 4.26 14.10 -12.01
C ARG A 253 5.01 14.34 -13.33
N THR A 254 6.24 14.83 -13.28
CA THR A 254 7.09 15.05 -14.45
C THR A 254 7.89 13.81 -14.82
N ILE A 255 8.25 12.97 -13.84
CA ILE A 255 9.03 11.75 -14.05
C ILE A 255 8.15 10.57 -14.48
N ARG A 256 6.92 10.47 -13.97
CA ARG A 256 6.00 9.36 -14.29
C ARG A 256 5.75 9.16 -15.80
N PRO A 257 5.55 10.21 -16.62
CA PRO A 257 5.41 10.05 -18.08
C PRO A 257 6.65 9.44 -18.74
N ILE A 258 7.85 9.77 -18.27
CA ILE A 258 9.11 9.21 -18.81
C ILE A 258 9.18 7.71 -18.52
N ILE A 259 8.80 7.29 -17.30
CA ILE A 259 8.68 5.87 -16.96
C ILE A 259 7.65 5.19 -17.89
N ASP A 260 6.50 5.84 -18.16
CA ASP A 260 5.48 5.29 -19.05
C ASP A 260 5.99 5.12 -20.49
N GLU A 261 6.75 6.08 -21.00
CA GLU A 261 7.39 5.99 -22.31
C GLU A 261 8.38 4.82 -22.38
N MET A 262 9.22 4.63 -21.37
CA MET A 262 10.14 3.48 -21.31
C MET A 262 9.37 2.15 -21.33
N VAL A 263 8.30 2.04 -20.55
CA VAL A 263 7.45 0.84 -20.53
C VAL A 263 6.77 0.61 -21.89
N LEU A 264 6.32 1.66 -22.56
CA LEU A 264 5.74 1.55 -23.90
C LEU A 264 6.75 1.02 -24.92
N GLN A 265 8.03 1.39 -24.82
CA GLN A 265 9.08 0.84 -25.68
C GLN A 265 9.29 -0.66 -25.40
N VAL A 266 9.31 -1.08 -24.14
CA VAL A 266 9.37 -2.51 -23.78
C VAL A 266 8.14 -3.27 -24.30
N GLY A 267 6.97 -2.63 -24.32
CA GLY A 267 5.74 -3.20 -24.87
C GLY A 267 5.73 -3.39 -26.39
N GLN A 268 6.74 -2.87 -27.11
CA GLN A 268 6.88 -2.96 -28.56
C GLN A 268 7.99 -3.94 -28.99
N LEU A 269 8.53 -4.72 -28.04
CA LEU A 269 9.50 -5.76 -28.34
C LEU A 269 8.93 -6.73 -29.38
N ARG A 270 9.74 -7.01 -30.40
CA ARG A 270 9.45 -8.00 -31.44
C ARG A 270 10.33 -9.24 -31.20
N PRO A 271 9.90 -10.43 -31.63
CA PRO A 271 10.75 -11.60 -31.59
C PRO A 271 12.02 -11.34 -32.41
N CYS A 272 13.18 -11.81 -31.94
CA CYS A 272 14.36 -11.85 -32.78
C CYS A 272 14.09 -12.79 -33.97
N PRO A 273 14.48 -12.40 -35.21
CA PRO A 273 14.46 -13.32 -36.33
C PRO A 273 15.31 -14.57 -36.01
N PRO A 274 14.93 -15.75 -36.54
CA PRO A 274 15.66 -17.00 -36.33
C PRO A 274 17.09 -16.97 -36.89
#